data_AF-K2CND3-F1
#
_entry.id   AF-K2CND3-F1
#
_cell.length_a   1.000
_cell.length_b   1.000
_cell.length_c   1.000
_cell.angle_alpha   90.00
_cell.angle_beta   90.00
_cell.angle_gamma   90.00
#
_symmetry.space_group_name_H-M   'P 1'
#
loop_
_entity.id
_entity.type
_entity.pdbx_description
1 polymer ?
#
loop_
_entity_poly.entity_id
_entity_poly.type
_entity_poly.pdbx_seq_one_letter_code
_entity_poly.pdbx_strand_id
1 'polypeptide(L)'
;MNVVVIIPTYNERDTIVELLDSLREVTASNKRYTISFLVVDDTSPDGTATLVSGYAKRHKNVFLLSGKKEGLGKALLRGMHYAIEKLHANIIAQIDADLSHDPKVFPKFLD
;
A
#
# COMPACT_ATOMS: atom_id res chain seq x y z
N MET A 1 -11.63 2.31 -13.56
CA MET A 1 -11.57 3.08 -12.29
C MET A 1 -10.26 2.75 -11.59
N ASN A 2 -9.68 3.70 -10.85
CA ASN A 2 -8.44 3.51 -10.10
C ASN A 2 -8.73 3.17 -8.64
N VAL A 3 -8.18 2.06 -8.16
CA VAL A 3 -8.21 1.63 -6.75
C VAL A 3 -6.84 1.86 -6.16
N VAL A 4 -6.77 2.57 -5.03
CA VAL A 4 -5.53 2.73 -4.27
C VAL A 4 -5.67 2.02 -2.94
N VAL A 5 -4.81 1.03 -2.71
CA VAL A 5 -4.71 0.29 -1.44
C VAL A 5 -3.66 1.00 -0.59
N ILE A 6 -4.08 1.59 0.51
CA ILE A 6 -3.21 2.24 1.48
C ILE A 6 -2.69 1.18 2.45
N ILE A 7 -1.37 1.11 2.60
CA ILE A 7 -0.67 0.19 3.48
C ILE A 7 0.16 1.03 4.46
N PRO A 8 -0.38 1.38 5.64
CA PRO A 8 0.38 2.11 6.65
C PRO A 8 1.49 1.22 7.22
N THR A 9 2.69 1.76 7.38
CA THR A 9 3.85 1.01 7.89
C THR A 9 4.59 1.75 8.99
N TYR A 10 4.97 1.02 10.03
CA TYR A 10 5.98 1.41 11.01
C TYR A 10 6.66 0.17 11.58
N ASN A 11 7.95 -0.04 11.29
CA ASN A 11 8.70 -1.26 11.62
C ASN A 11 8.19 -2.55 10.95
N GLU A 12 7.94 -2.51 9.64
CA GLU A 12 7.32 -3.60 8.88
C GLU A 12 8.27 -4.17 7.82
N ARG A 13 9.58 -4.05 8.04
CA ARG A 13 10.61 -4.50 7.10
C ARG A 13 10.46 -5.96 6.68
N ASP A 14 10.13 -6.81 7.64
CA ASP A 14 10.14 -8.27 7.46
C ASP A 14 8.91 -8.78 6.69
N THR A 15 7.83 -8.01 6.68
CA THR A 15 6.51 -8.38 6.15
C THR A 15 6.15 -7.64 4.86
N ILE A 16 6.59 -6.39 4.70
CA ILE A 16 6.08 -5.49 3.65
C ILE A 16 6.28 -6.01 2.22
N VAL A 17 7.40 -6.69 1.95
CA VAL A 17 7.70 -7.20 0.59
C VAL A 17 6.79 -8.40 0.27
N GLU A 18 6.62 -9.31 1.22
CA GLU A 18 5.76 -10.49 1.08
C GLU A 18 4.29 -10.08 0.87
N LEU A 19 3.82 -9.09 1.63
CA LEU A 19 2.48 -8.54 1.46
C LEU A 19 2.29 -7.94 0.06
N LEU A 20 3.25 -7.12 -0.40
CA LEU A 20 3.18 -6.48 -1.72
C LEU A 20 3.20 -7.51 -2.86
N ASP A 21 4.02 -8.55 -2.77
CA ASP A 21 4.06 -9.63 -3.75
C ASP A 21 2.73 -10.39 -3.78
N SER A 22 2.21 -10.77 -2.61
CA SER A 22 0.93 -11.46 -2.47
C SER A 22 -0.23 -10.65 -3.03
N LEU A 23 -0.35 -9.37 -2.65
CA LEU A 23 -1.40 -8.48 -3.15
C LEU A 23 -1.31 -8.28 -4.67
N ARG A 24 -0.11 -8.15 -5.22
CA ARG A 24 0.09 -8.02 -6.67
C ARG A 24 -0.27 -9.30 -7.40
N GLU A 25 0.06 -10.46 -6.86
CA GLU A 25 -0.28 -11.76 -7.45
C GLU A 25 -1.81 -11.95 -7.52
N VAL A 26 -2.51 -11.79 -6.40
CA VAL A 26 -3.96 -12.02 -6.31
C VAL A 26 -4.78 -10.99 -7.10
N THR A 27 -4.20 -9.83 -7.41
CA THR A 27 -4.83 -8.79 -8.22
C THR A 27 -4.39 -8.77 -9.68
N ALA A 28 -3.39 -9.57 -10.08
CA ALA A 28 -2.80 -9.54 -11.42
C ALA A 28 -3.80 -9.87 -12.55
N SER A 29 -4.80 -10.70 -12.26
CA SER A 29 -5.84 -11.06 -13.24
C SER A 29 -6.98 -10.04 -13.33
N ASN A 30 -7.02 -9.02 -12.46
CA ASN A 30 -8.08 -8.03 -12.46
C ASN A 30 -7.94 -7.10 -13.67
N LYS A 31 -8.92 -7.15 -14.58
CA LYS A 31 -8.98 -6.31 -15.78
C LYS A 31 -9.93 -5.11 -15.63
N ARG A 32 -10.70 -5.05 -14.55
CA ARG A 32 -11.74 -4.04 -14.33
C ARG A 32 -11.18 -2.76 -13.70
N TYR A 33 -10.19 -2.91 -12.84
CA TYR A 33 -9.58 -1.80 -12.10
C TYR A 33 -8.09 -1.69 -12.38
N THR A 34 -7.60 -0.46 -12.43
CA THR A 34 -6.18 -0.20 -12.21
C THR A 34 -5.96 -0.21 -10.70
N ILE A 35 -5.06 -1.07 -10.20
CA ILE A 35 -4.82 -1.23 -8.76
C ILE A 35 -3.41 -0.77 -8.44
N SER A 36 -3.31 0.20 -7.53
CA SER A 36 -2.05 0.74 -7.01
C SER A 36 -1.93 0.49 -5.52
N PHE A 37 -0.72 0.22 -5.05
CA PHE A 37 -0.39 0.01 -3.64
C PHE A 37 0.40 1.21 -3.14
N LEU A 38 -0.16 1.96 -2.20
CA LEU A 38 0.46 3.13 -1.58
C LEU A 38 0.92 2.75 -0.18
N VAL A 39 2.22 2.50 -0.03
CA VAL A 39 2.83 2.30 1.28
C VAL A 39 3.05 3.65 1.95
N VAL A 40 2.46 3.82 3.13
CA VAL A 40 2.52 5.07 3.90
C VAL A 40 3.39 4.86 5.11
N ASP A 41 4.66 5.25 5.00
CA ASP A 41 5.68 4.97 6.01
C ASP A 41 5.82 6.10 7.02
N ASP A 42 5.69 5.77 8.30
CA ASP A 42 5.83 6.70 9.42
C ASP A 42 7.29 6.81 9.91
N THR A 43 8.23 6.99 8.98
CA THR A 43 9.68 7.08 9.25
C THR A 43 10.19 5.84 10.00
N SER A 44 10.01 4.66 9.41
CA SER A 44 10.44 3.41 10.03
C SER A 44 11.97 3.36 10.19
N PRO A 45 12.50 3.14 11.42
CA PRO A 45 13.94 3.07 11.66
C PRO A 45 14.60 1.77 11.15
N ASP A 46 13.82 0.73 10.88
CA ASP A 46 14.31 -0.58 10.44
C ASP A 46 14.69 -0.63 8.94
N GLY A 47 14.40 0.42 8.18
CA GLY A 47 14.63 0.49 6.75
C GLY A 47 13.47 -0.02 5.89
N THR A 48 12.26 -0.15 6.44
CA THR A 48 11.02 -0.45 5.68
C THR A 48 10.90 0.44 4.43
N ALA A 49 11.01 1.76 4.59
CA ALA A 49 10.94 2.71 3.47
C ALA A 49 12.01 2.47 2.40
N THR A 50 13.23 2.07 2.79
CA THR A 50 14.31 1.76 1.85
C THR A 50 13.98 0.55 1.00
N LEU A 51 13.44 -0.51 1.60
CA LEU A 51 12.99 -1.69 0.87
C LEU A 51 11.88 -1.36 -0.11
N VAL A 52 10.86 -0.62 0.35
CA VAL A 52 9.72 -0.22 -0.49
C VAL A 52 10.19 0.68 -1.64
N SER A 53 11.09 1.62 -1.39
CA SER A 53 11.69 2.47 -2.44
C SER A 53 12.42 1.63 -3.49
N GLY A 54 13.18 0.62 -3.07
CA GLY A 54 13.82 -0.33 -3.99
C GLY A 54 12.81 -1.17 -4.78
N TYR A 55 11.72 -1.59 -4.13
CA TYR A 55 10.64 -2.36 -4.73
C TYR A 55 9.87 -1.53 -5.78
N ALA A 56 9.49 -0.30 -5.46
CA ALA A 56 8.76 0.62 -6.33
C ALA A 56 9.50 0.93 -7.65
N LYS A 57 10.83 0.93 -7.65
CA LYS A 57 11.64 1.08 -8.89
C LYS A 57 11.40 -0.04 -9.90
N ARG A 58 11.03 -1.24 -9.46
CA ARG A 58 10.75 -2.40 -10.31
C ARG A 58 9.25 -2.58 -10.59
N HIS A 59 8.39 -1.97 -9.78
CA HIS A 59 6.95 -2.18 -9.81
C HIS A 59 6.21 -0.84 -9.85
N LYS A 60 5.82 -0.43 -11.07
CA LYS A 60 5.21 0.88 -11.35
C LYS A 60 3.88 1.15 -10.63
N ASN A 61 3.23 0.10 -10.11
CA ASN A 61 1.99 0.21 -9.36
C ASN A 61 2.20 0.26 -7.83
N VAL A 62 3.44 0.38 -7.36
CA VAL A 62 3.78 0.57 -5.94
C VAL A 62 4.36 1.96 -5.73
N PHE A 63 3.82 2.65 -4.73
CA PHE A 63 4.17 4.01 -4.36
C PHE A 63 4.59 4.05 -2.90
N LEU A 64 5.53 4.94 -2.57
CA LEU A 64 5.98 5.21 -1.21
C LEU A 64 5.64 6.64 -0.84
N LEU A 65 5.00 6.82 0.31
CA LEU A 65 4.74 8.11 0.93
C LEU A 65 5.25 8.12 2.36
N SER A 66 6.42 8.69 2.57
CA SER A 66 6.98 8.86 3.90
C SER A 66 6.46 10.12 4.57
N GLY A 67 6.33 10.08 5.90
CA GLY A 67 6.08 11.26 6.71
C GLY A 67 6.35 11.02 8.19
N LYS A 68 6.05 12.02 9.01
CA LYS A 68 6.32 11.97 10.45
C LYS A 68 5.44 10.91 11.13
N LYS A 69 5.99 10.23 12.13
CA LYS A 69 5.27 9.31 13.01
C LYS A 69 4.33 10.08 13.94
N GLU A 70 3.09 10.25 13.50
CA GLU A 70 2.03 10.94 14.26
C GLU A 70 0.85 10.02 14.60
N GLY A 71 1.03 8.72 14.36
CA GLY A 71 0.05 7.67 14.65
C GLY A 71 -0.75 7.26 13.41
N LEU A 72 -1.34 6.06 13.49
CA LEU A 72 -2.02 5.40 12.38
C LEU A 72 -3.08 6.29 11.70
N GLY A 73 -3.93 6.96 12.48
CA GLY A 73 -4.97 7.83 11.92
C GLY A 73 -4.40 8.98 11.07
N LYS A 74 -3.27 9.57 11.47
CA LYS A 74 -2.59 10.63 10.71
C LYS A 74 -1.92 10.07 9.45
N ALA A 75 -1.31 8.89 9.55
CA ALA A 75 -0.77 8.18 8.39
C ALA A 75 -1.87 7.87 7.36
N LEU A 76 -3.03 7.37 7.79
CA LEU A 76 -4.16 7.09 6.90
C LEU A 76 -4.71 8.35 6.23
N LEU A 77 -4.91 9.44 6.96
CA LEU A 77 -5.32 10.73 6.36
C LEU A 77 -4.31 11.21 5.32
N ARG A 78 -3.01 11.18 5.64
CA ARG A 78 -1.93 11.52 4.70
C ARG A 78 -1.98 10.65 3.44
N GLY A 79 -2.17 9.34 3.62
CA GLY A 79 -2.33 8.39 2.53
C GLY A 79 -3.56 8.68 1.66
N MET A 80 -4.71 8.97 2.28
CA MET A 80 -5.95 9.28 1.57
C MET A 80 -5.83 10.55 0.73
N HIS A 81 -5.26 11.62 1.30
CA HIS A 81 -5.00 12.85 0.54
C HIS A 81 -4.11 12.58 -0.67
N TYR A 82 -3.01 11.85 -0.50
CA TYR A 82 -2.12 11.50 -1.61
C TYR A 82 -2.81 10.62 -2.65
N ALA A 83 -3.58 9.62 -2.22
CA ALA A 83 -4.32 8.73 -3.10
C ALA A 83 -5.30 9.51 -4.00
N ILE A 84 -6.02 10.48 -3.43
CA ILE A 84 -6.97 11.32 -4.18
C ILE A 84 -6.22 12.29 -5.10
N GLU A 85 -5.27 13.05 -4.57
CA GLU A 85 -4.68 14.19 -5.27
C GLU A 85 -3.61 13.79 -6.29
N LYS A 86 -2.82 12.75 -5.99
CA LYS A 86 -1.66 12.35 -6.80
C LYS A 86 -1.92 11.10 -7.62
N LEU A 87 -2.71 10.17 -7.07
CA LEU A 87 -3.04 8.92 -7.75
C LEU A 87 -4.44 8.94 -8.37
N HIS A 88 -5.25 9.98 -8.14
CA HIS A 88 -6.60 10.09 -8.69
C HIS A 88 -7.48 8.87 -8.36
N ALA A 89 -7.40 8.40 -7.11
CA ALA A 89 -8.17 7.26 -6.63
C ALA A 89 -9.68 7.51 -6.79
N ASN A 90 -10.38 6.52 -7.36
CA ASN A 90 -11.84 6.45 -7.33
C ASN A 90 -12.34 5.63 -6.14
N ILE A 91 -11.54 4.66 -5.72
CA ILE A 91 -11.79 3.79 -4.57
C ILE A 91 -10.52 3.76 -3.74
N ILE A 92 -10.66 3.89 -2.42
CA ILE A 92 -9.56 3.73 -1.48
C ILE A 92 -9.88 2.52 -0.60
N ALA A 93 -8.93 1.60 -0.52
CA ALA A 93 -8.95 0.49 0.43
C ALA A 93 -7.77 0.64 1.39
N GLN A 94 -7.82 -0.05 2.53
CA GLN A 94 -6.73 -0.09 3.49
C GLN A 94 -6.47 -1.55 3.89
N ILE A 95 -5.19 -1.91 4.00
CA ILE A 95 -4.72 -3.22 4.47
C ILE A 95 -3.54 -2.98 5.41
N ASP A 96 -3.48 -3.71 6.52
CA ASP A 96 -2.36 -3.66 7.46
C ASP A 96 -1.13 -4.38 6.89
N ALA A 97 0.06 -3.89 7.26
CA ALA A 97 1.32 -4.37 6.71
C ALA A 97 1.80 -5.72 7.31
N ASP A 98 1.20 -6.15 8.42
CA ASP A 98 1.66 -7.23 9.29
C ASP A 98 1.16 -8.64 8.89
N LEU A 99 0.53 -8.77 7.71
CA LEU A 99 -0.08 -10.03 7.22
C LEU A 99 -1.20 -10.58 8.11
N SER A 100 -1.81 -9.75 8.97
CA SER A 100 -2.98 -10.14 9.78
C SER A 100 -4.22 -10.46 8.93
N HIS A 101 -4.26 -9.98 7.68
CA HIS A 101 -5.33 -10.22 6.71
C HIS A 101 -4.83 -11.14 5.60
N ASP A 102 -5.63 -12.14 5.20
CA ASP A 102 -5.31 -12.96 4.02
C ASP A 102 -5.46 -12.13 2.72
N PRO A 103 -4.36 -11.83 2.00
CA PRO A 103 -4.42 -11.03 0.77
C PRO A 103 -5.32 -11.66 -0.30
N LYS A 104 -5.52 -12.98 -0.29
CA LYS A 104 -6.38 -13.71 -1.24
C LYS A 104 -7.86 -13.33 -1.13
N VAL A 105 -8.26 -12.74 -0.01
CA VAL A 105 -9.63 -12.26 0.19
C VAL A 105 -9.83 -10.90 -0.47
N PHE A 106 -8.76 -10.10 -0.64
CA PHE A 106 -8.84 -8.74 -1.16
C PHE A 106 -9.62 -8.58 -2.48
N PRO A 107 -9.40 -9.43 -3.52
CA PRO A 107 -10.13 -9.30 -4.78
C PRO A 107 -11.65 -9.36 -4.64
N LYS A 108 -12.17 -10.09 -3.64
CA LYS A 108 -13.62 -10.26 -3.43
C LYS A 108 -14.32 -8.97 -3.00
N PHE A 109 -13.58 -7.99 -2.47
CA PHE A 109 -14.14 -6.67 -2.12
C PHE A 109 -14.27 -5.74 -3.33
N LEU A 110 -13.70 -6.13 -4.49
CA LEU A 110 -13.72 -5.32 -5.71
C LEU A 110 -14.77 -5.79 -6.73
N ASP A 111 -15.42 -6.94 -6.49
CA ASP A 111 -16.43 -7.52 -7.38
C ASP A 111 -17.75 -6.71 -7.41
#